data_AF-A0A6I7W616-F1
#
_entry.id   AF-A0A6I7W616-F1
#
_cell.length_a   1.000
_cell.length_b   1.000
_cell.length_c   1.000
_cell.angle_alpha   90.00
_cell.angle_beta   90.00
_cell.angle_gamma   90.00
#
_symmetry.space_group_name_H-M   'P 1'
#
loop_
_entity.id
_entity.type
_entity.pdbx_description
1 polymer ?
#
loop_
_entity_poly.entity_id
_entity_poly.type
_entity_poly.pdbx_seq_one_letter_code
_entity_poly.pdbx_strand_id
1 'polypeptide(L)'
;MPHQYSLESEQESQSNFSPKFVSEQEVLLRLLYAPEHIVDGNVIETAISLKDLKCRGVSLDRLSYVEKEIIKKRIEAQTSKAPDERQEASLSKFSCSDIRNINNNNDQVFLIIDDATQTNIAHASIFLIKGSCPPRKARAELVRCLQDRQSLSSLIP
;
A
#
# COMPACT_ATOMS: atom_id res chain seq x y z
N MET A 1 9.03 -17.00 1.71
CA MET A 1 9.93 -16.90 0.54
C MET A 1 9.80 -15.50 -0.05
N PRO A 2 10.79 -14.99 -0.79
CA PRO A 2 10.64 -13.75 -1.56
C PRO A 2 9.48 -13.90 -2.56
N HIS A 3 8.83 -12.79 -2.92
CA HIS A 3 7.85 -12.79 -4.01
C HIS A 3 8.52 -13.16 -5.35
N GLN A 4 7.71 -13.57 -6.33
CA GLN A 4 8.19 -13.98 -7.65
C GLN A 4 7.96 -12.91 -8.74
N TYR A 5 7.24 -11.84 -8.42
CA TYR A 5 6.92 -10.77 -9.38
C TYR A 5 8.14 -10.05 -9.93
N SER A 6 8.06 -9.68 -11.20
CA SER A 6 9.01 -8.86 -11.97
C SER A 6 8.32 -7.60 -12.51
N LEU A 7 9.08 -6.73 -13.20
CA LEU A 7 8.51 -5.56 -13.90
C LEU A 7 7.50 -5.97 -14.98
N GLU A 8 7.68 -7.12 -15.62
CA GLU A 8 6.73 -7.66 -16.60
C GLU A 8 5.39 -8.00 -15.93
N SER A 9 5.41 -8.48 -14.68
CA SER A 9 4.20 -8.80 -13.92
C SER A 9 3.29 -7.59 -13.69
N GLU A 10 3.82 -6.36 -13.69
CA GLU A 10 2.98 -5.15 -13.57
C GLU A 10 2.17 -4.84 -14.83
N GLN A 11 2.59 -5.37 -15.98
CA GLN A 11 1.96 -5.10 -17.28
C GLN A 11 0.82 -6.07 -17.57
N GLU A 12 0.55 -6.99 -16.65
CA GLU A 12 -0.44 -8.05 -16.78
C GLU A 12 -1.35 -8.08 -15.54
N SER A 13 -2.61 -8.45 -15.73
CA SER A 13 -3.54 -8.63 -14.62
C SER A 13 -3.13 -9.86 -13.80
N GLN A 14 -2.75 -9.68 -12.54
CA GLN A 14 -2.30 -10.77 -11.67
C GLN A 14 -3.45 -11.45 -10.90
N SER A 15 -4.67 -10.93 -11.02
CA SER A 15 -5.87 -11.52 -10.41
C SER A 15 -7.06 -11.56 -11.37
N ASN A 16 -7.82 -12.66 -11.31
CA ASN A 16 -9.10 -12.82 -12.01
C ASN A 16 -10.22 -11.94 -11.44
N PHE A 17 -10.02 -11.36 -10.25
CA PHE A 17 -10.95 -10.42 -9.61
C PHE A 17 -10.56 -8.97 -9.86
N SER A 18 -9.37 -8.74 -10.41
CA SER A 18 -8.90 -7.42 -10.75
C SER A 18 -9.58 -6.98 -12.05
N PRO A 19 -10.03 -5.72 -12.13
CA PRO A 19 -10.58 -5.18 -13.37
C PRO A 19 -9.51 -5.02 -14.46
N LYS A 20 -8.24 -4.80 -14.05
CA LYS A 20 -7.05 -4.62 -14.90
C LYS A 20 -5.81 -4.44 -14.03
N PHE A 21 -4.61 -4.59 -14.60
CA PHE A 21 -3.36 -4.17 -13.98
C PHE A 21 -3.39 -2.69 -13.51
N VAL A 22 -2.49 -2.32 -12.59
CA VAL A 22 -2.46 -0.98 -12.00
C VAL A 22 -1.83 0.03 -12.98
N SER A 23 -2.63 1.00 -13.43
CA SER A 23 -2.15 2.08 -14.32
C SER A 23 -1.32 3.13 -13.56
N GLU A 24 -0.42 3.78 -14.30
CA GLU A 24 0.45 4.86 -13.80
C GLU A 24 -0.31 6.05 -13.20
N GLN A 25 -1.50 6.34 -13.74
CA GLN A 25 -2.32 7.48 -13.31
C GLN A 25 -3.24 7.13 -12.13
N GLU A 26 -3.19 5.89 -11.64
CA GLU A 26 -4.05 5.49 -10.53
C GLU A 26 -3.61 6.12 -9.21
N VAL A 27 -4.61 6.49 -8.41
CA VAL A 27 -4.42 6.92 -7.04
C VAL A 27 -4.57 5.71 -6.14
N LEU A 28 -3.60 5.55 -5.24
CA LEU A 28 -3.52 4.44 -4.31
C LEU A 28 -3.76 4.94 -2.90
N LEU A 29 -4.39 4.08 -2.11
CA LEU A 29 -4.70 4.31 -0.72
C LEU A 29 -4.01 3.28 0.16
N ARG A 30 -3.48 3.73 1.30
CA ARG A 30 -3.00 2.84 2.36
C ARG A 30 -3.70 3.16 3.67
N LEU A 31 -4.34 2.15 4.25
CA LEU A 31 -4.91 2.26 5.58
C LEU A 31 -3.82 2.22 6.66
N LEU A 32 -3.82 3.24 7.52
CA LEU A 32 -2.88 3.45 8.61
C LEU A 32 -3.64 3.64 9.92
N TYR A 33 -2.98 3.31 11.03
CA TYR A 33 -3.57 3.35 12.35
C TYR A 33 -2.66 4.07 13.33
N ALA A 34 -3.23 4.81 14.28
CA ALA A 34 -2.49 5.35 15.41
C ALA A 34 -2.87 4.58 16.70
N PRO A 35 -1.90 4.30 17.60
CA PRO A 35 -0.47 4.61 17.50
C PRO A 35 0.40 3.62 16.69
N GLU A 36 -0.13 2.49 16.20
CA GLU A 36 0.66 1.41 15.55
C GLU A 36 1.58 1.89 14.41
N HIS A 37 1.02 2.70 13.51
CA HIS A 37 1.71 3.20 12.31
C HIS A 37 2.06 4.68 12.41
N ILE A 38 1.40 5.42 13.30
CA ILE A 38 1.49 6.88 13.40
C ILE A 38 1.83 7.26 14.84
N VAL A 39 2.95 7.93 15.04
CA VAL A 39 3.38 8.45 16.34
C VAL A 39 3.71 9.93 16.19
N ASP A 40 3.25 10.75 17.12
CA ASP A 40 3.43 12.21 17.10
C ASP A 40 3.03 12.85 15.76
N GLY A 41 1.94 12.36 15.17
CA GLY A 41 1.41 12.86 13.89
C GLY A 41 2.21 12.46 12.65
N ASN A 42 3.19 11.56 12.77
CA ASN A 42 4.03 11.13 11.64
C ASN A 42 3.94 9.62 11.42
N VAL A 43 3.92 9.19 10.14
CA VAL A 43 4.08 7.77 9.84
C VAL A 43 5.51 7.35 10.17
N ILE A 44 5.65 6.37 11.05
CA ILE A 44 6.96 5.85 11.46
C ILE A 44 7.46 4.77 10.51
N GLU A 45 8.77 4.54 10.46
CA GLU A 45 9.33 3.54 9.56
C GLU A 45 8.77 2.12 9.78
N THR A 46 8.47 1.76 11.03
CA THR A 46 7.95 0.45 11.37
C THR A 46 6.50 0.23 10.92
N ALA A 47 5.83 1.27 10.42
CA ALA A 47 4.53 1.14 9.75
C ALA A 47 4.59 0.23 8.52
N ILE A 48 5.78 0.03 7.96
CA ILE A 48 6.04 -0.90 6.88
C ILE A 48 6.99 -1.99 7.36
N SER A 49 6.46 -3.21 7.45
CA SER A 49 7.26 -4.39 7.74
C SER A 49 8.24 -4.69 6.60
N LEU A 50 9.53 -4.83 6.93
CA LEU A 50 10.55 -5.26 5.95
C LEU A 50 10.25 -6.66 5.39
N LYS A 51 9.60 -7.52 6.17
CA LYS A 51 9.18 -8.84 5.71
C LYS A 51 8.07 -8.70 4.66
N ASP A 52 7.17 -7.75 4.83
CA ASP A 52 6.04 -7.55 3.94
C ASP A 52 6.52 -7.02 2.62
N LEU A 53 7.33 -5.95 2.68
CA LEU A 53 7.96 -5.35 1.51
C LEU A 53 8.75 -6.35 0.66
N LYS A 54 9.36 -7.38 1.27
CA LYS A 54 10.14 -8.41 0.57
C LYS A 54 9.35 -9.66 0.15
N CYS A 55 8.25 -9.97 0.84
CA CYS A 55 7.63 -11.29 0.71
C CYS A 55 6.12 -11.23 0.45
N ARG A 56 5.38 -10.42 1.22
CA ARG A 56 3.91 -10.45 1.24
C ARG A 56 3.27 -9.35 0.40
N GLY A 57 3.99 -8.26 0.18
CA GLY A 57 3.42 -7.04 -0.36
C GLY A 57 2.94 -6.11 0.75
N VAL A 58 3.13 -4.81 0.57
CA VAL A 58 2.49 -3.78 1.38
C VAL A 58 1.11 -3.53 0.76
N SER A 59 0.07 -3.94 1.48
CA SER A 59 -1.32 -3.91 1.02
C SER A 59 -1.82 -2.49 0.78
N LEU A 60 -2.50 -2.28 -0.34
CA LEU A 60 -3.09 -1.03 -0.80
C LEU A 60 -4.51 -1.26 -1.28
N ASP A 61 -5.23 -0.16 -1.48
CA ASP A 61 -6.49 -0.13 -2.22
C ASP A 61 -6.43 0.93 -3.34
N ARG A 62 -6.89 0.59 -4.54
CA ARG A 62 -6.95 1.47 -5.72
C ARG A 62 -8.19 2.35 -5.62
N LEU A 63 -8.02 3.66 -5.46
CA LEU A 63 -9.10 4.61 -5.12
C LEU A 63 -10.34 4.45 -6.02
N SER A 64 -10.16 4.30 -7.33
CA SER A 64 -11.24 4.20 -8.32
C SER A 64 -12.14 2.97 -8.16
N TYR A 65 -11.70 1.96 -7.39
CA TYR A 65 -12.41 0.70 -7.19
C TYR A 65 -12.83 0.50 -5.72
N VAL A 66 -12.53 1.46 -4.85
CA VAL A 66 -12.83 1.33 -3.41
C VAL A 66 -14.31 1.56 -3.13
N GLU A 67 -14.89 0.66 -2.37
CA GLU A 67 -16.17 0.87 -1.71
C GLU A 67 -15.96 1.28 -0.26
N LYS A 68 -16.56 2.41 0.14
CA LYS A 68 -16.45 2.99 1.49
C LYS A 68 -16.78 1.99 2.58
N GLU A 69 -17.83 1.19 2.38
CA GLU A 69 -18.28 0.17 3.34
C GLU A 69 -17.29 -0.98 3.51
N ILE A 70 -16.53 -1.34 2.46
CA ILE A 70 -15.47 -2.35 2.57
C ILE A 70 -14.33 -1.83 3.45
N ILE A 71 -13.95 -0.56 3.29
CA ILE A 71 -12.91 0.06 4.14
C ILE A 71 -13.39 0.20 5.57
N LYS A 72 -14.63 0.65 5.82
CA LYS A 72 -15.20 0.72 7.18
C LYS A 72 -15.16 -0.62 7.89
N LYS A 73 -15.66 -1.68 7.26
CA LYS A 73 -15.62 -3.04 7.81
C LYS A 73 -14.19 -3.49 8.11
N ARG A 74 -13.23 -3.12 7.26
CA ARG A 74 -11.81 -3.43 7.49
C ARG A 74 -11.24 -2.67 8.69
N ILE A 75 -11.57 -1.38 8.83
CA ILE A 75 -11.19 -0.57 10.00
C ILE A 75 -11.75 -1.21 11.27
N GLU A 76 -13.05 -1.46 11.32
CA GLU A 76 -13.72 -2.08 12.47
C GLU A 76 -13.09 -3.42 12.84
N ALA A 77 -12.85 -4.29 11.85
CA ALA A 77 -12.26 -5.60 12.06
C ALA A 77 -10.79 -5.54 12.54
N GLN A 78 -10.00 -4.56 12.08
CA GLN A 78 -8.59 -4.44 12.48
C GLN A 78 -8.44 -3.74 13.83
N THR A 79 -9.24 -2.72 14.11
CA THR A 79 -9.30 -2.06 15.42
C THR A 79 -9.75 -3.06 16.49
N SER A 80 -10.77 -3.88 16.22
CA SER A 80 -11.22 -4.90 17.18
C SER A 80 -10.16 -5.95 17.51
N LYS A 81 -9.19 -6.19 16.63
CA LYS A 81 -8.08 -7.15 16.85
C LYS A 81 -6.94 -6.59 17.70
N ALA A 82 -6.76 -5.28 17.72
CA ALA A 82 -5.69 -4.61 18.45
C ALA A 82 -6.17 -3.22 18.92
N PRO A 83 -7.16 -3.16 19.82
CA PRO A 83 -7.86 -1.92 20.16
C PRO A 83 -6.94 -0.86 20.77
N ASP A 84 -5.93 -1.28 21.53
CA ASP A 84 -4.98 -0.36 22.17
C ASP A 84 -3.96 0.24 21.18
N GLU A 85 -3.67 -0.47 20.07
CA GLU A 85 -2.68 -0.06 19.06
C GLU A 85 -3.32 0.62 17.84
N ARG A 86 -4.63 0.43 17.63
CA ARG A 86 -5.37 0.88 16.44
C ARG A 86 -6.61 1.69 16.78
N GLN A 87 -6.39 2.71 17.58
CA GLN A 87 -7.44 3.58 18.12
C GLN A 87 -8.04 4.49 17.05
N GLU A 88 -7.19 5.02 16.18
CA GLU A 88 -7.59 5.93 15.10
C GLU A 88 -7.14 5.40 13.76
N ALA A 89 -7.98 5.55 12.74
CA ALA A 89 -7.70 5.12 11.37
C ALA A 89 -7.63 6.31 10.41
N SER A 90 -6.66 6.29 9.51
CA SER A 90 -6.54 7.26 8.43
C SER A 90 -6.08 6.58 7.14
N LEU A 91 -6.37 7.20 6.00
CA LEU A 91 -5.94 6.71 4.70
C LEU A 91 -4.86 7.63 4.19
N SER A 92 -3.68 7.08 3.91
CA SER A 92 -2.70 7.77 3.10
C SER A 92 -3.09 7.70 1.63
N LYS A 93 -2.90 8.81 0.90
CA LYS A 93 -3.21 8.96 -0.52
C LYS A 93 -1.95 9.34 -1.28
N PHE A 94 -1.65 8.62 -2.36
CA PHE A 94 -0.49 8.92 -3.21
C PHE A 94 -0.74 8.40 -4.64
N SER A 95 0.00 8.91 -5.61
CA SER A 95 -0.10 8.41 -6.99
C SER A 95 0.74 7.16 -7.18
N CYS A 96 0.30 6.29 -8.09
CA CYS A 96 1.08 5.13 -8.54
C CYS A 96 2.44 5.57 -9.11
N SER A 97 2.46 6.67 -9.86
CA SER A 97 3.69 7.24 -10.41
C SER A 97 4.69 7.67 -9.35
N ASP A 98 4.25 8.23 -8.21
CA ASP A 98 5.17 8.64 -7.14
C ASP A 98 5.97 7.45 -6.60
N ILE A 99 5.33 6.28 -6.48
CA ILE A 99 5.98 5.05 -6.02
C ILE A 99 6.92 4.48 -7.08
N ARG A 100 6.49 4.45 -8.35
CA ARG A 100 7.32 3.95 -9.46
C ARG A 100 8.53 4.84 -9.74
N ASN A 101 8.41 6.14 -9.50
CA ASN A 101 9.51 7.09 -9.65
C ASN A 101 10.59 6.96 -8.56
N ILE A 102 10.34 6.22 -7.47
CA ILE A 102 11.38 5.90 -6.49
C ILE A 102 12.41 4.99 -7.15
N ASN A 103 13.61 5.55 -7.32
CA ASN A 103 14.71 4.89 -8.00
C ASN A 103 15.95 4.79 -7.11
N ASN A 104 16.82 3.83 -7.42
CA ASN A 104 18.15 3.71 -6.84
C ASN A 104 19.14 3.46 -7.98
N ASN A 105 20.04 4.41 -8.24
CA ASN A 105 20.92 4.39 -9.41
C ASN A 105 20.18 4.29 -10.76
N ASN A 106 19.07 5.04 -10.90
CA ASN A 106 18.17 5.04 -12.06
C ASN A 106 17.32 3.78 -12.26
N ASP A 107 17.47 2.75 -11.41
CA ASP A 107 16.60 1.58 -11.45
C ASP A 107 15.38 1.76 -10.55
N GLN A 108 14.19 1.43 -11.06
CA GLN A 108 12.96 1.41 -10.27
C GLN A 108 13.11 0.49 -9.06
N VAL A 109 12.63 0.95 -7.90
CA VAL A 109 12.80 0.22 -6.63
C VAL A 109 11.61 -0.69 -6.33
N PHE A 110 10.40 -0.27 -6.68
CA PHE A 110 9.17 -0.94 -6.28
C PHE A 110 8.39 -1.52 -7.45
N LEU A 111 7.62 -2.58 -7.16
CA LEU A 111 6.55 -3.06 -8.01
C LEU A 111 5.19 -2.79 -7.38
N ILE A 112 4.15 -2.55 -8.18
CA ILE A 112 2.75 -2.48 -7.76
C ILE A 112 1.94 -3.52 -8.52
N ILE A 113 1.44 -4.50 -7.79
CA ILE A 113 0.76 -5.66 -8.36
C ILE A 113 -0.71 -5.65 -7.99
N ASP A 114 -1.58 -5.94 -8.96
CA ASP A 114 -3.02 -6.12 -8.74
C ASP A 114 -3.34 -7.53 -8.23
N ASP A 115 -3.22 -7.72 -6.93
CA ASP A 115 -3.56 -8.97 -6.24
C ASP A 115 -4.99 -8.91 -5.63
N ALA A 116 -5.91 -8.30 -6.39
CA ALA A 116 -7.34 -8.20 -6.07
C ALA A 116 -7.93 -9.53 -5.62
N THR A 117 -8.89 -9.49 -4.70
CA THR A 117 -9.63 -10.68 -4.26
C THR A 117 -11.11 -10.53 -4.54
N GLN A 118 -11.87 -11.63 -4.50
CA GLN A 118 -13.32 -11.59 -4.65
C GLN A 118 -14.01 -10.63 -3.67
N THR A 119 -13.43 -10.46 -2.47
CA THR A 119 -13.98 -9.60 -1.41
C THR A 119 -13.39 -8.19 -1.43
N ASN A 120 -12.33 -7.94 -2.21
CA ASN A 120 -11.72 -6.63 -2.37
C ASN A 120 -11.12 -6.49 -3.78
N ILE A 121 -11.94 -6.08 -4.74
CA ILE A 121 -11.52 -5.85 -6.12
C ILE A 121 -10.53 -4.68 -6.26
N ALA A 122 -10.47 -3.80 -5.24
CA ALA A 122 -9.57 -2.66 -5.21
C ALA A 122 -8.16 -3.03 -4.72
N HIS A 123 -7.94 -4.24 -4.20
CA HIS A 123 -6.66 -4.59 -3.57
C HIS A 123 -5.51 -4.53 -4.59
N ALA A 124 -4.40 -3.98 -4.13
CA ALA A 124 -3.11 -4.05 -4.78
C ALA A 124 -2.00 -4.16 -3.72
N SER A 125 -0.79 -4.48 -4.14
CA SER A 125 0.35 -4.63 -3.23
C SER A 125 1.62 -4.01 -3.78
N ILE A 126 2.37 -3.29 -2.92
CA ILE A 126 3.73 -2.84 -3.23
C ILE A 126 4.75 -3.91 -2.83
N PHE A 127 5.66 -4.25 -3.75
CA PHE A 127 6.79 -5.14 -3.50
C PHE A 127 8.12 -4.43 -3.78
N LEU A 128 9.18 -4.77 -3.05
CA LEU A 128 10.54 -4.33 -3.36
C LEU A 128 11.15 -5.21 -4.45
N ILE A 129 11.57 -4.61 -5.57
CA ILE A 129 12.29 -5.33 -6.63
C ILE A 129 13.57 -5.95 -6.04
N LYS A 130 13.76 -7.25 -6.30
CA LYS A 130 14.89 -7.99 -5.76
C LYS A 130 16.21 -7.39 -6.23
N GLY A 131 17.01 -6.90 -5.29
CA GLY A 131 18.34 -6.35 -5.56
C GLY A 131 18.36 -4.87 -6.00
N SER A 132 17.21 -4.23 -6.18
CA SER A 132 17.15 -2.82 -6.62
C SER A 132 17.69 -1.86 -5.55
N CYS A 133 17.41 -2.12 -4.27
CA CYS A 133 17.76 -1.23 -3.17
C CYS A 133 17.82 -1.99 -1.83
N PRO A 134 18.70 -1.60 -0.88
CA PRO A 134 18.64 -2.11 0.49
C PRO A 134 17.25 -1.89 1.11
N PRO A 135 16.60 -2.91 1.70
CA PRO A 135 15.21 -2.82 2.16
C PRO A 135 14.91 -1.69 3.14
N ARG A 136 15.87 -1.34 4.01
CA ARG A 136 15.72 -0.22 4.96
C ARG A 136 15.66 1.13 4.24
N LYS A 137 16.52 1.33 3.23
CA LYS A 137 16.55 2.56 2.41
C LYS A 137 15.26 2.66 1.60
N ALA A 138 14.85 1.59 0.92
CA ALA A 138 13.59 1.54 0.18
C ALA A 138 12.40 1.90 1.08
N ARG A 139 12.31 1.28 2.26
CA ARG A 139 11.26 1.57 3.24
C ARG A 139 11.22 3.05 3.64
N ALA A 140 12.36 3.67 3.90
CA ALA A 140 12.42 5.07 4.28
C ALA A 140 11.85 5.99 3.19
N GLU A 141 12.14 5.72 1.91
CA GLU A 141 11.55 6.45 0.79
C GLU A 141 10.03 6.22 0.69
N LEU A 142 9.58 4.97 0.80
CA LEU A 142 8.15 4.65 0.75
C LEU A 142 7.36 5.32 1.88
N VAL A 143 7.91 5.39 3.09
CA VAL A 143 7.27 6.07 4.24
C VAL A 143 7.06 7.56 4.00
N ARG A 144 7.91 8.23 3.19
CA ARG A 144 7.71 9.64 2.83
C ARG A 144 6.45 9.82 1.99
N CYS A 145 6.15 8.88 1.08
CA CYS A 145 4.92 8.89 0.29
C CYS A 145 3.66 8.67 1.15
N LEU A 146 3.81 8.08 2.35
CA LEU A 146 2.68 7.78 3.23
C LEU A 146 2.23 8.95 4.12
N GLN A 147 2.90 10.10 4.05
CA GLN A 147 2.66 11.21 4.99
C GLN A 147 1.40 12.02 4.69
N ASP A 148 0.98 12.14 3.42
CA ASP A 148 -0.33 12.74 3.07
C ASP A 148 -1.44 11.77 3.48
N ARG A 149 -2.17 12.13 4.55
CA ARG A 149 -3.19 11.31 5.18
C ARG A 149 -4.47 12.11 5.34
N GLN A 150 -5.59 11.47 5.04
CA GLN A 150 -6.92 12.06 5.16
C GLN A 150 -7.87 11.11 5.89
N SER A 151 -8.96 11.65 6.44
CA SER A 151 -10.02 10.82 7.00
C SER A 151 -10.79 10.09 5.90
N LEU A 152 -11.40 8.96 6.24
CA LEU A 152 -12.21 8.19 5.30
C LEU A 152 -13.34 9.02 4.68
N SER A 153 -13.99 9.88 5.47
CA SER A 153 -15.08 10.74 5.02
C SER A 153 -14.66 11.79 3.99
N SER A 154 -13.39 12.20 4.00
CA SER A 154 -12.87 13.22 3.08
C SER A 154 -12.43 12.64 1.74
N LEU A 155 -12.01 11.36 1.73
CA LEU A 155 -11.42 10.69 0.57
C LEU A 155 -12.44 10.01 -0.32
N ILE A 156 -13.49 9.43 0.29
CA ILE A 156 -14.48 8.63 -0.39
C ILE A 156 -15.84 9.24 -0.07
N PRO A 157 -16.45 10.01 -1.00
CA PRO A 157 -17.76 10.61 -0.79
C PRO A 157 -18.80 9.54 -0.41
#